data_AF-A0A1Q8AP52-F1
#
_entry.id   AF-A0A1Q8AP52-F1
#
_cell.length_a   1.000
_cell.length_b   1.000
_cell.length_c   1.000
_cell.angle_alpha   90.00
_cell.angle_beta   90.00
_cell.angle_gamma   90.00
#
_symmetry.space_group_name_H-M   'P 1'
#
loop_
_entity.id
_entity.type
_entity.pdbx_description
1 polymer ?
#
loop_
_entity_poly.entity_id
_entity_poly.type
_entity_poly.pdbx_seq_one_letter_code
_entity_poly.pdbx_strand_id
1 'polypeptide(L)'
;MGHINLGRVIAGGLLAGLIINISEFVLNAVVLAQATEAAMRALNLPPIDARMIVAFVLLGFALGIVTVWLYAAIRPRFGPGVQTAVCAALTVWFLAYAYPSAFMAVIHVFPRRMIAIGTVWGLPEIVFAGIAGAWAYKES
;
A
#
# COMPACT_ATOMS: atom_id res chain seq x y z
N MET A 1 14.41 -14.73 -21.21
CA MET A 1 13.85 -13.75 -20.26
C MET A 1 12.36 -14.04 -20.18
N GLY A 2 11.85 -14.50 -19.04
CA GLY A 2 10.44 -14.87 -18.92
C GLY A 2 9.53 -13.67 -19.17
N HIS A 3 8.52 -13.83 -20.02
CA HIS A 3 7.52 -12.78 -20.25
C HIS A 3 6.69 -12.58 -18.97
N ILE A 4 6.60 -11.34 -18.50
CA ILE A 4 5.68 -10.99 -17.40
C ILE A 4 4.25 -11.07 -17.94
N ASN A 5 3.41 -11.89 -17.31
CA ASN A 5 2.01 -11.98 -17.68
C ASN A 5 1.25 -10.77 -17.09
N LEU A 6 1.15 -9.69 -17.88
CA LEU A 6 0.50 -8.44 -17.47
C LEU A 6 -0.97 -8.64 -17.06
N GLY A 7 -1.70 -9.54 -17.71
CA GLY A 7 -3.09 -9.84 -17.33
C GLY A 7 -3.18 -10.41 -15.91
N ARG A 8 -2.25 -11.29 -15.55
CA ARG A 8 -2.14 -11.87 -14.20
C ARG A 8 -1.63 -10.87 -13.17
N VAL A 9 -0.74 -9.97 -13.57
CA VAL A 9 -0.30 -8.84 -12.72
C VAL A 9 -1.48 -7.95 -12.37
N ILE A 10 -2.32 -7.60 -13.34
CA ILE A 10 -3.50 -6.77 -13.10
C ILE A 10 -4.49 -7.52 -12.21
N ALA A 11 -4.81 -8.78 -12.51
CA ALA A 11 -5.75 -9.56 -11.72
C ALA A 11 -5.29 -9.75 -10.26
N GLY A 12 -4.03 -10.14 -10.04
CA GLY A 12 -3.46 -10.27 -8.71
C GLY A 12 -3.30 -8.90 -8.01
N GLY A 13 -2.96 -7.87 -8.77
CA GLY A 13 -2.82 -6.51 -8.30
C GLY A 13 -4.14 -5.90 -7.82
N LEU A 14 -5.26 -6.21 -8.50
CA LEU A 14 -6.59 -5.81 -8.05
C LEU A 14 -6.98 -6.51 -6.74
N LEU A 15 -6.64 -7.79 -6.57
CA LEU A 15 -6.85 -8.49 -5.30
C LEU A 15 -6.02 -7.87 -4.17
N ALA A 16 -4.74 -7.60 -4.42
CA ALA A 16 -3.86 -6.90 -3.48
C ALA A 16 -4.41 -5.51 -3.14
N GLY A 17 -4.81 -4.75 -4.16
CA GLY A 17 -5.38 -3.42 -4.00
C GLY A 17 -6.70 -3.42 -3.23
N LEU A 18 -7.54 -4.44 -3.37
CA LEU A 18 -8.76 -4.59 -2.58
C LEU A 18 -8.45 -4.75 -1.08
N ILE A 19 -7.45 -5.57 -0.75
CA ILE A 19 -7.01 -5.78 0.64
C ILE A 19 -6.47 -4.47 1.24
N ILE A 20 -5.62 -3.76 0.49
CA ILE A 20 -5.10 -2.44 0.85
C ILE A 20 -6.26 -1.47 1.13
N ASN A 21 -7.22 -1.38 0.21
CA ASN A 21 -8.36 -0.46 0.35
C ASN A 21 -9.25 -0.74 1.56
N ILE A 22 -9.54 -2.02 1.84
CA ILE A 22 -10.33 -2.40 3.03
C ILE A 22 -9.56 -2.02 4.30
N SER A 23 -8.25 -2.28 4.32
CA SER A 23 -7.40 -1.95 5.47
C SER A 23 -7.27 -0.44 5.68
N GLU A 24 -7.05 0.33 4.62
CA GLU A 24 -6.99 1.80 4.64
C GLU A 24 -8.33 2.42 5.05
N PHE A 25 -9.46 1.82 4.65
CA PHE A 25 -10.76 2.24 5.14
C PHE A 25 -10.86 2.09 6.66
N VAL A 26 -10.45 0.94 7.21
CA VAL A 26 -10.44 0.72 8.67
C VAL A 26 -9.49 1.69 9.37
N LEU A 27 -8.28 1.87 8.82
CA LEU A 27 -7.29 2.78 9.38
C LEU A 27 -7.81 4.22 9.43
N ASN A 28 -8.32 4.74 8.32
CA ASN A 28 -8.69 6.16 8.23
C ASN A 28 -10.09 6.46 8.78
N ALA A 29 -11.07 5.58 8.60
CA ALA A 29 -12.43 5.82 9.06
C ALA A 29 -12.66 5.45 10.53
N VAL A 30 -11.83 4.58 11.12
CA VAL A 30 -12.01 4.11 12.50
C VAL A 30 -10.84 4.51 13.39
N VAL A 31 -9.61 4.14 13.02
CA VAL A 31 -8.43 4.29 13.91
C VAL A 31 -7.92 5.73 13.95
N LEU A 32 -7.84 6.38 12.79
CA LEU A 32 -7.26 7.71 12.61
C LEU A 32 -8.30 8.78 12.29
N ALA A 33 -9.60 8.49 12.36
CA ALA A 33 -10.66 9.44 11.96
C ALA A 33 -10.51 10.81 12.65
N GLN A 34 -10.43 10.81 13.98
CA GLN A 34 -10.27 12.04 14.77
C GLN A 34 -8.91 12.71 14.54
N ALA A 35 -7.85 11.91 14.41
CA ALA A 35 -6.50 12.43 14.19
C ALA A 35 -6.36 13.10 12.82
N THR A 36 -6.97 12.52 11.79
CA THR A 36 -7.00 13.04 10.42
C THR A 36 -7.79 14.32 10.36
N GLU A 37 -8.98 14.38 10.98
CA GLU A 37 -9.77 15.60 11.04
C GLU A 37 -9.04 16.74 11.76
N ALA A 38 -8.42 16.45 12.91
CA ALA A 38 -7.62 17.42 13.64
C ALA A 38 -6.43 17.92 12.81
N ALA A 39 -5.77 17.03 12.08
CA ALA A 39 -4.65 17.38 11.22
C ALA A 39 -5.06 18.27 10.03
N MET A 40 -6.18 17.95 9.35
CA MET A 40 -6.69 18.78 8.25
C MET A 40 -7.04 20.18 8.74
N ARG A 41 -7.68 20.30 9.91
CA ARG A 41 -7.96 21.61 10.54
C ARG A 41 -6.68 22.37 10.88
N ALA A 42 -5.67 21.70 11.46
CA ALA A 42 -4.39 22.34 11.80
C ALA A 42 -3.65 22.88 10.57
N LEU A 43 -3.83 22.24 9.40
CA LEU A 43 -3.24 22.64 8.13
C LEU A 43 -4.12 23.63 7.34
N ASN A 44 -5.27 24.06 7.88
CA ASN A 44 -6.28 24.86 7.18
C ASN A 44 -6.73 24.25 5.84
N LEU A 45 -6.79 22.91 5.78
CA LEU A 45 -7.24 22.17 4.60
C LEU A 45 -8.72 21.77 4.75
N PRO A 46 -9.47 21.67 3.63
CA PRO A 46 -10.84 21.19 3.67
C PRO A 46 -10.90 19.74 4.17
N PRO A 47 -12.01 19.30 4.79
CA PRO A 47 -12.19 17.90 5.15
C PRO A 47 -12.02 16.98 3.93
N ILE A 48 -11.61 15.73 4.19
CA ILE A 48 -11.52 14.70 3.16
C ILE A 48 -12.91 14.54 2.52
N ASP A 49 -13.00 14.79 1.21
CA ASP A 49 -14.24 14.70 0.45
C ASP A 49 -14.33 13.40 -0.36
N ALA A 50 -15.47 13.16 -1.00
CA ALA A 50 -15.70 11.97 -1.80
C ALA A 50 -14.71 11.84 -2.97
N ARG A 51 -14.22 12.95 -3.54
CA ARG A 51 -13.28 12.94 -4.67
C ARG A 51 -11.90 12.48 -4.21
N MET A 52 -11.43 12.96 -3.06
CA MET A 52 -10.20 12.51 -2.43
C MET A 52 -10.27 11.03 -2.09
N ILE A 53 -11.39 10.55 -1.54
CA ILE A 53 -11.59 9.12 -1.25
C ILE A 53 -11.45 8.27 -2.52
N VAL A 54 -12.10 8.66 -3.63
CA VAL A 54 -11.97 7.95 -4.91
C VAL A 54 -10.51 7.93 -5.39
N ALA A 55 -9.79 9.05 -5.27
CA ALA A 55 -8.39 9.12 -5.64
C ALA A 55 -7.52 8.18 -4.77
N PHE A 56 -7.72 8.15 -3.46
CA PHE A 56 -7.02 7.22 -2.56
C PHE A 56 -7.31 5.77 -2.91
N VAL A 57 -8.55 5.46 -3.27
CA VAL A 57 -8.92 4.09 -3.67
C VAL A 57 -8.17 3.64 -4.93
N LEU A 58 -8.11 4.52 -5.93
CA LEU A 58 -7.37 4.28 -7.16
C LEU A 58 -5.86 4.12 -6.89
N LEU A 59 -5.30 4.93 -5.99
CA LEU A 59 -3.90 4.80 -5.57
C LEU A 59 -3.64 3.48 -4.84
N GLY A 60 -4.55 3.01 -3.99
CA GLY A 60 -4.46 1.70 -3.34
C GLY A 60 -4.42 0.55 -4.34
N PHE A 61 -5.25 0.61 -5.39
CA PHE A 61 -5.19 -0.36 -6.49
C PHE A 61 -3.89 -0.27 -7.28
N ALA A 62 -3.43 0.94 -7.60
CA ALA A 62 -2.15 1.13 -8.27
C ALA A 62 -0.99 0.53 -7.46
N LEU A 63 -0.99 0.73 -6.13
CA LEU A 63 0.02 0.17 -5.23
C LEU A 63 -0.03 -1.36 -5.19
N GLY A 64 -1.22 -1.95 -5.15
CA GLY A 64 -1.41 -3.39 -5.26
C GLY A 64 -0.85 -3.96 -6.58
N ILE A 65 -1.15 -3.31 -7.70
CA ILE A 65 -0.63 -3.69 -9.03
C ILE A 65 0.90 -3.58 -9.08
N VAL A 66 1.48 -2.47 -8.59
CA VAL A 66 2.93 -2.29 -8.54
C VAL A 66 3.59 -3.36 -7.67
N THR A 67 2.97 -3.74 -6.55
CA THR A 67 3.48 -4.78 -5.66
C THR A 67 3.55 -6.14 -6.36
N VAL A 68 2.48 -6.53 -7.06
CA VAL A 68 2.43 -7.80 -7.81
C VAL A 68 3.34 -7.77 -9.03
N TRP A 69 3.44 -6.62 -9.71
CA TRP A 69 4.40 -6.43 -10.80
C TRP A 69 5.84 -6.58 -10.31
N LEU A 70 6.18 -6.00 -9.16
CA LEU A 70 7.51 -6.12 -8.58
C LEU A 70 7.81 -7.57 -8.21
N TYR A 71 6.84 -8.28 -7.61
CA TYR A 71 6.93 -9.72 -7.37
C TYR A 71 7.26 -10.49 -8.66
N ALA A 72 6.49 -10.26 -9.73
CA ALA A 72 6.73 -10.89 -11.03
C ALA A 72 8.12 -10.55 -11.61
N ALA A 73 8.60 -9.32 -11.42
CA ALA A 73 9.90 -8.87 -11.92
C ALA A 73 11.10 -9.49 -11.17
N ILE A 74 10.98 -9.71 -9.85
CA ILE A 74 12.06 -10.32 -9.05
C ILE A 74 11.98 -11.85 -9.01
N ARG A 75 10.82 -12.44 -9.30
CA ARG A 75 10.58 -13.89 -9.31
C ARG A 75 11.59 -14.72 -10.11
N PRO A 76 12.09 -14.30 -11.30
CA PRO A 76 13.10 -15.07 -12.03
C PRO A 76 14.44 -15.24 -11.29
N ARG A 77 14.75 -14.37 -10.33
CA ARG A 77 16.00 -14.41 -9.54
C ARG A 77 15.81 -15.03 -8.16
N PHE A 78 14.69 -14.74 -7.50
CA PHE A 78 14.39 -15.17 -6.13
C PHE A 78 13.57 -16.47 -6.07
N GLY A 79 13.07 -16.93 -7.21
CA GLY A 79 12.18 -18.08 -7.30
C GLY A 79 10.71 -17.74 -6.96
N PRO A 80 9.76 -18.64 -7.29
CA PRO A 80 8.38 -18.53 -6.86
C PRO A 80 8.25 -18.73 -5.34
N GLY A 81 7.32 -18.01 -4.71
CA GLY A 81 6.90 -18.32 -3.34
C GLY A 81 6.62 -17.11 -2.46
N VAL A 82 6.19 -17.41 -1.24
CA VAL A 82 5.81 -16.42 -0.21
C VAL A 82 6.99 -15.51 0.15
N GLN A 83 8.21 -16.05 0.25
CA GLN A 83 9.39 -15.25 0.57
C GLN A 83 9.64 -14.14 -0.46
N THR A 84 9.50 -14.44 -1.74
CA THR A 84 9.61 -13.46 -2.83
C THR A 84 8.48 -12.43 -2.78
N ALA A 85 7.26 -12.85 -2.47
CA ALA A 85 6.12 -11.94 -2.29
C ALA A 85 6.34 -10.97 -1.12
N VAL A 86 6.86 -11.47 0.00
CA VAL A 86 7.22 -10.65 1.17
C VAL A 86 8.34 -9.69 0.81
N CYS A 87 9.37 -10.12 0.07
CA CYS A 87 10.45 -9.23 -0.37
C CYS A 87 9.93 -8.07 -1.24
N ALA A 88 9.06 -8.36 -2.21
CA ALA A 88 8.40 -7.33 -3.02
C ALA A 88 7.55 -6.40 -2.14
N ALA A 89 6.71 -6.95 -1.27
CA ALA A 89 5.85 -6.17 -0.38
C ALA A 89 6.64 -5.27 0.57
N LEU A 90 7.73 -5.76 1.17
CA LEU A 90 8.62 -4.96 2.03
C LEU A 90 9.34 -3.85 1.26
N THR A 91 9.70 -4.10 0.01
CA THR A 91 10.30 -3.08 -0.86
C THR A 91 9.29 -1.96 -1.13
N VAL A 92 8.05 -2.32 -1.46
CA VAL A 92 6.99 -1.33 -1.66
C VAL A 92 6.63 -0.63 -0.35
N TRP A 93 6.57 -1.35 0.77
CA TRP A 93 6.34 -0.77 2.08
C TRP A 93 7.37 0.32 2.40
N PHE A 94 8.65 0.01 2.18
CA PHE A 94 9.72 0.96 2.47
C PHE A 94 9.59 2.22 1.61
N LEU A 95 9.33 2.07 0.31
CA LEU A 95 9.27 3.19 -0.63
C LEU A 95 7.98 4.01 -0.54
N ALA A 96 6.84 3.36 -0.26
CA ALA A 96 5.52 4.01 -0.27
C ALA A 96 5.02 4.43 1.11
N TYR A 97 5.47 3.77 2.19
CA TYR A 97 5.06 4.11 3.56
C TYR A 97 6.25 4.66 4.36
N ALA A 98 7.31 3.88 4.57
CA ALA A 98 8.36 4.25 5.51
C ALA A 98 9.10 5.53 5.10
N TYR A 99 9.49 5.64 3.82
CA TYR A 99 10.24 6.79 3.32
C TYR A 99 9.40 8.09 3.33
N PRO A 100 8.17 8.14 2.78
CA PRO A 100 7.32 9.33 2.87
C PRO A 100 6.95 9.71 4.30
N SER A 101 6.66 8.72 5.16
CA SER A 101 6.37 8.95 6.58
C SER A 101 7.57 9.55 7.33
N ALA A 102 8.78 9.07 7.07
CA ALA A 102 10.00 9.63 7.65
C ALA A 102 10.19 11.09 7.21
N PHE A 103 10.00 11.38 5.93
CA PHE A 103 10.04 12.75 5.42
C PHE A 103 9.03 13.65 6.14
N MET A 104 7.74 13.23 6.22
CA MET A 104 6.69 13.98 6.93
C MET A 104 6.99 14.19 8.41
N ALA A 105 7.65 13.22 9.06
CA ALA A 105 8.05 13.32 10.46
C ALA A 105 9.16 14.37 10.66
N VAL A 106 10.09 14.48 9.72
CA VAL A 106 11.18 15.48 9.73
C VAL A 106 10.64 16.90 9.56
N ILE A 107 9.70 17.11 8.62
CA ILE A 107 9.10 18.43 8.38
C ILE A 107 7.95 18.79 9.34
N HIS A 108 7.67 17.92 10.32
CA HIS A 108 6.69 18.13 11.38
C HIS A 108 5.26 18.47 10.90
N VAL A 109 4.85 17.94 9.74
CA VAL A 109 3.52 18.21 9.17
C VAL A 109 2.41 17.53 9.96
N PHE A 110 2.64 16.30 10.42
CA PHE A 110 1.65 15.53 11.19
C PHE A 110 2.21 15.12 12.57
N PRO A 111 1.34 14.89 13.57
CA PRO A 111 1.77 14.37 14.85
C PRO A 111 2.54 13.05 14.70
N ARG A 112 3.71 12.92 15.37
CA ARG A 112 4.57 11.72 15.27
C ARG A 112 3.83 10.41 15.56
N ARG A 113 2.86 10.43 16.48
CA ARG A 113 2.01 9.27 16.80
C ARG A 113 1.14 8.85 15.62
N MET A 114 0.57 9.79 14.87
CA MET A 114 -0.26 9.50 13.69
C MET A 114 0.59 8.87 12.58
N ILE A 115 1.76 9.44 12.31
CA ILE A 115 2.72 8.92 11.32
C ILE A 115 3.18 7.49 11.70
N ALA A 116 3.51 7.28 12.99
CA ALA A 116 3.94 5.97 13.47
C ALA A 116 2.85 4.90 13.33
N ILE A 117 1.60 5.22 13.67
CA ILE A 117 0.46 4.30 13.52
C ILE A 117 0.29 3.91 12.06
N GLY A 118 0.23 4.87 11.13
CA GLY A 118 0.06 4.58 9.70
C GLY A 118 1.21 3.74 9.12
N THR A 119 2.45 4.05 9.50
CA THR A 119 3.63 3.33 9.01
C THR A 119 3.67 1.87 9.50
N VAL A 120 3.37 1.65 10.79
CA VAL A 120 3.33 0.32 11.39
C VAL A 120 2.13 -0.47 10.88
N TRP A 121 0.99 0.18 10.63
CA TRP A 121 -0.21 -0.45 10.07
C TRP A 121 -0.02 -0.91 8.63
N GLY A 122 0.63 -0.09 7.80
CA GLY A 122 0.88 -0.40 6.40
C GLY A 122 1.77 -1.64 6.19
N LEU A 123 2.56 -2.03 7.20
CA LEU A 123 3.46 -3.19 7.10
C LEU A 123 2.70 -4.53 6.96
N PRO A 124 1.87 -4.96 7.94
CA PRO A 124 1.10 -6.19 7.80
C PRO A 124 0.14 -6.10 6.61
N GLU A 125 -0.47 -4.95 6.36
CA GLU A 125 -1.39 -4.73 5.24
C GLU A 125 -0.76 -5.11 3.90
N ILE A 126 0.37 -4.48 3.55
CA ILE A 126 0.98 -4.70 2.24
C ILE A 126 1.63 -6.06 2.11
N VAL A 127 2.07 -6.66 3.23
CA VAL A 127 2.54 -8.05 3.25
C VAL A 127 1.38 -9.01 2.93
N PHE A 128 0.22 -8.87 3.57
CA PHE A 128 -0.94 -9.71 3.27
C PHE A 128 -1.44 -9.49 1.84
N ALA A 129 -1.52 -8.23 1.40
CA ALA A 129 -1.92 -7.88 0.05
C ALA A 129 -0.96 -8.46 -1.00
N GLY A 130 0.35 -8.33 -0.77
CA GLY A 130 1.41 -8.85 -1.64
C GLY A 130 1.38 -10.37 -1.75
N ILE A 131 1.18 -11.09 -0.62
CA ILE A 131 1.05 -12.54 -0.61
C ILE A 131 -0.21 -12.98 -1.38
N ALA A 132 -1.35 -12.34 -1.13
CA ALA A 132 -2.60 -12.67 -1.83
C ALA A 132 -2.51 -12.39 -3.33
N GLY A 133 -1.94 -11.25 -3.73
CA GLY A 133 -1.73 -10.90 -5.13
C GLY A 133 -0.74 -11.83 -5.83
N ALA A 134 0.34 -12.21 -5.15
CA ALA A 134 1.30 -13.19 -5.65
C ALA A 134 0.70 -14.59 -5.81
N TRP A 135 -0.22 -14.99 -4.93
CA TRP A 135 -0.96 -16.25 -5.04
C TRP A 135 -1.87 -16.28 -6.26
N ALA A 136 -2.52 -15.16 -6.59
CA ALA A 136 -3.33 -15.00 -7.79
C ALA A 136 -2.49 -14.90 -9.08
N TYR A 137 -1.21 -14.51 -8.99
CA TYR A 137 -0.30 -14.43 -10.12
C TYR A 137 0.22 -15.83 -10.53
N LYS A 138 0.03 -16.16 -11.81
CA LYS A 138 0.63 -17.34 -12.46
C LYS A 138 1.34 -16.87 -13.73
N GLU A 139 2.52 -17.42 -14.04
CA GLU A 139 3.25 -17.05 -15.26
C GLU A 139 2.58 -17.57 -16.54
N SER A 140 1.72 -18.59 -16.41
CA SER A 140 1.00 -19.23 -17.51
C SER A 140 -0.41 -18.69 -17.77
#